data_AF-A0A0Q3QV20-F1
#
_entry.id   AF-A0A0Q3QV20-F1
#
_cell.length_a   1.000
_cell.length_b   1.000
_cell.length_c   1.000
_cell.angle_alpha   90.00
_cell.angle_beta   90.00
_cell.angle_gamma   90.00
#
_symmetry.space_group_name_H-M   'P 1'
#
loop_
_entity.id
_entity.type
_entity.pdbx_description
1 polymer ?
#
loop_
_entity_poly.entity_id
_entity_poly.type
_entity_poly.pdbx_seq_one_letter_code
_entity_poly.pdbx_strand_id
1 'polypeptide(L)' 'MARKYNKSTAQIILRWDLQNGVVTIPKSTKEHRIVENSMLFDFELTKEDMEQINNLNQNHRVGPDPDNFDF' A
#
# COMPACT_ATOMS: atom_id res chain seq x y z
N MET A 1 -4.73 -4.76 -11.56
CA MET A 1 -3.35 -4.26 -11.42
C MET A 1 -2.34 -5.32 -10.98
N ALA A 2 -2.50 -6.01 -9.84
CA ALA A 2 -1.60 -7.09 -9.36
C ALA A 2 -1.10 -8.07 -10.45
N ARG A 3 -2.02 -8.61 -11.27
CA ARG A 3 -1.71 -9.50 -12.41
C ARG A 3 -0.80 -8.85 -13.47
N LYS A 4 -0.95 -7.55 -13.75
CA LYS A 4 -0.15 -6.79 -14.74
C LYS A 4 1.33 -6.79 -14.37
N TYR A 5 1.65 -6.71 -13.08
CA TYR A 5 3.02 -6.64 -12.56
C TYR A 5 3.55 -7.98 -12.06
N ASN A 6 2.72 -9.04 -12.06
CA ASN A 6 3.02 -10.30 -11.38
C ASN A 6 3.41 -10.10 -9.91
N LYS A 7 2.67 -9.23 -9.21
CA LYS A 7 2.86 -8.88 -7.80
C LYS A 7 1.58 -9.12 -7.02
N SER A 8 1.69 -9.27 -5.70
CA SER A 8 0.50 -9.32 -4.83
C SER A 8 -0.11 -7.94 -4.63
N THR A 9 -1.39 -7.89 -4.25
CA THR A 9 -2.07 -6.61 -3.97
C THR A 9 -1.37 -5.82 -2.86
N ALA A 10 -0.79 -6.51 -1.86
CA ALA A 10 -0.01 -5.86 -0.81
C ALA A 10 1.21 -5.14 -1.39
N GLN A 11 1.96 -5.78 -2.28
CA GLN A 11 3.11 -5.15 -2.94
C GLN A 11 2.70 -3.94 -3.80
N ILE A 12 1.54 -3.99 -4.46
CA ILE A 12 1.01 -2.84 -5.22
C ILE A 12 0.74 -1.66 -4.28
N ILE A 13 0.08 -1.88 -3.15
CA ILE A 13 -0.23 -0.82 -2.17
C ILE A 13 1.06 -0.24 -1.58
N LEU A 14 2.00 -1.10 -1.17
CA LEU A 14 3.27 -0.64 -0.59
C LEU A 14 4.12 0.13 -1.61
N ARG A 15 4.10 -0.27 -2.89
CA ARG A 15 4.77 0.48 -3.95
C ARG A 15 4.11 1.84 -4.17
N TRP A 16 2.79 1.91 -4.07
CA TRP A 16 2.03 3.14 -4.15
C TRP A 16 2.38 4.10 -3.00
N ASP A 17 2.51 3.62 -1.76
CA ASP A 17 2.98 4.45 -0.62
C ASP A 17 4.35 5.08 -0.92
N LEU A 18 5.31 4.25 -1.36
CA LEU A 18 6.68 4.69 -1.64
C LEU A 18 6.74 5.73 -2.77
N GLN A 19 5.95 5.55 -3.84
CA GLN A 19 5.91 6.51 -4.95
C GLN A 19 5.21 7.83 -4.60
N ASN A 20 4.36 7.85 -3.56
CA ASN A 20 3.84 9.09 -2.97
C ASN A 20 4.81 9.75 -1.97
N GLY A 21 6.00 9.18 -1.75
CA GLY A 21 6.96 9.68 -0.78
C GLY A 21 6.55 9.42 0.68
N VAL A 22 5.61 8.49 0.91
CA VAL A 22 5.13 8.13 2.24
C VAL A 22 5.94 6.93 2.75
N VAL A 23 6.57 7.08 3.92
CA VAL A 23 7.25 5.97 4.60
C VAL A 23 6.19 4.97 5.09
N THR A 24 6.35 3.69 4.73
CA THR A 24 5.39 2.63 5.04
C THR A 24 5.98 1.58 6.00
N ILE A 25 5.14 1.03 6.89
CA ILE A 25 5.54 0.08 7.94
C ILE A 25 4.60 -1.14 7.99
N PRO A 26 4.64 -2.04 6.97
CA PRO A 26 3.72 -3.16 6.89
C PRO A 26 3.91 -4.17 8.03
N LYS A 27 2.86 -4.38 8.84
CA LYS A 27 2.89 -5.36 9.92
C LYS A 27 2.69 -6.79 9.39
N SER A 28 3.57 -7.71 9.77
CA SER A 28 3.40 -9.15 9.56
C SER A 28 4.15 -9.95 10.64
N THR A 29 3.63 -11.11 11.00
CA THR A 29 4.33 -12.12 11.83
C THR A 29 4.75 -13.35 11.03
N LYS A 30 4.38 -13.43 9.74
CA LYS A 30 4.72 -14.53 8.85
C LYS A 30 5.95 -14.15 8.03
N GLU A 31 7.03 -14.93 8.18
CA GLU A 31 8.33 -14.67 7.54
C GLU A 31 8.21 -14.46 6.03
N HIS A 32 7.54 -15.37 5.31
CA HIS A 32 7.36 -15.24 3.86
C HIS A 32 6.70 -13.92 3.45
N ARG A 33 5.75 -13.40 4.26
CA ARG A 33 5.10 -12.11 4.00
C ARG A 33 6.02 -10.92 4.31
N ILE A 34 6.85 -11.02 5.35
CA ILE A 34 7.85 -9.98 5.66
C ILE A 34 8.81 -9.84 4.48
N VAL A 35 9.30 -10.96 3.97
CA VAL A 35 10.17 -11.00 2.79
C VAL A 35 9.44 -10.48 1.55
N GLU A 36 8.25 -11.01 1.23
CA GLU A 36 7.44 -10.57 0.08
C GLU A 36 7.14 -9.06 0.09
N ASN A 37 6.78 -8.50 1.26
CA ASN A 37 6.48 -7.09 1.43
C ASN A 37 7.70 -6.17 1.21
N SER A 38 8.93 -6.71 1.26
CA SER A 38 10.15 -5.94 0.99
C SER A 38 10.55 -5.94 -0.50
N MET A 39 9.97 -6.83 -1.32
CA MET A 39 10.27 -6.99 -2.75
C MET A 39 9.51 -5.96 -3.60
N LEU A 40 9.82 -4.68 -3.42
CA LEU A 40 9.09 -3.54 -4.01
C LEU A 40 9.92 -2.74 -5.05
N PHE A 41 11.18 -3.09 -5.26
CA PHE A 41 12.14 -2.25 -5.98
C PHE A 41 12.46 -2.72 -7.40
N ASP A 42 11.88 -3.84 -7.82
CA ASP A 42 12.03 -4.42 -9.15
C ASP A 42 10.89 -4.06 -10.11
N PHE A 43 9.96 -3.18 -9.70
CA PHE A 43 8.90 -2.65 -10.54
C PHE A 43 8.50 -1.23 -10.12
N GLU A 44 7.76 -0.56 -11.00
CA GLU A 44 7.23 0.79 -10.77
C GLU A 44 5.80 0.87 -11.31
N LEU A 45 4.93 1.60 -10.59
CA LEU A 45 3.57 1.90 -11.03
C LEU A 45 3.59 3.10 -11.98
N THR A 46 2.92 2.95 -13.13
CA THR A 46 2.70 4.06 -14.06
C THR A 46 1.82 5.15 -13.45
N LYS A 47 1.82 6.36 -14.02
CA LYS A 47 0.97 7.46 -13.55
C LYS A 47 -0.51 7.07 -13.57
N GLU A 48 -0.94 6.38 -14.61
CA GLU A 48 -2.31 5.91 -14.79
C GLU A 48 -2.69 4.87 -13.73
N ASP A 49 -1.76 4.02 -13.33
CA ASP A 49 -1.97 3.06 -12.24
C ASP A 49 -2.08 3.77 -10.88
N MET A 50 -1.22 4.77 -10.64
CA MET A 50 -1.26 5.59 -9.43
C MET A 50 -2.60 6.33 -9.32
N GLU A 51 -3.07 6.94 -10.40
CA GLU A 51 -4.37 7.62 -10.46
C GLU A 51 -5.55 6.69 -10.20
N GLN A 52 -5.54 5.48 -10.77
CA GLN A 52 -6.57 4.47 -10.49
C GLN A 52 -6.65 4.11 -9.01
N ILE A 53 -5.52 3.97 -8.32
CA ILE A 53 -5.49 3.69 -6.88
C ILE A 53 -5.97 4.90 -6.08
N ASN A 54 -5.54 6.11 -6.44
CA ASN A 54 -5.98 7.36 -5.79
C ASN A 54 -7.50 7.53 -5.83
N ASN A 55 -8.13 7.14 -6.93
CA ASN A 55 -9.58 7.21 -7.12
C ASN A 55 -10.37 6.22 -6.24
N LEU A 56 -9.70 5.32 -5.52
CA LEU A 56 -10.35 4.43 -4.54
C LEU A 56 -10.59 5.11 -3.19
N ASN A 57 -10.09 6.33 -2.97
CA ASN A 57 -10.28 7.03 -1.70
C ASN A 57 -11.78 7.24 -1.39
N GLN A 58 -12.17 6.87 -0.17
CA GLN A 58 -13.53 7.05 0.36
C GLN A 58 -13.56 7.95 1.60
N ASN A 59 -12.43 8.55 1.99
CA ASN A 59 -12.25 9.22 3.28
C ASN A 59 -12.65 8.34 4.48
N HIS A 60 -12.49 7.02 4.33
CA HIS A 60 -12.87 6.03 5.33
C HIS A 60 -11.67 5.64 6.20
N ARG A 61 -11.80 5.75 7.52
CA ARG A 61 -10.78 5.34 8.50
C ARG A 61 -11.12 3.97 9.07
N VAL A 62 -10.13 3.08 9.16
CA VAL A 62 -10.25 1.80 9.87
C VAL A 62 -9.88 1.94 11.35
N GLY A 63 -8.93 2.84 11.66
CA GLY A 63 -8.62 3.26 13.02
C GLY A 63 -9.58 4.36 13.50
N PRO A 64 -9.47 4.74 14.78
CA PRO A 64 -10.28 5.81 15.34
C PRO A 64 -10.03 7.18 14.69
N ASP A 65 -11.02 8.06 14.85
CA ASP A 65 -10.91 9.46 14.45
C ASP A 65 -10.09 10.24 15.49
N PRO A 66 -8.94 10.83 15.15
CA PRO A 66 -8.09 11.55 16.10
C PRO A 66 -8.80 12.71 16.83
N ASP A 67 -9.84 13.30 16.23
CA ASP A 67 -10.58 14.42 16.85
C ASP A 67 -11.69 13.95 17.79
N ASN A 68 -12.13 12.69 17.66
CA ASN A 68 -13.28 12.12 18.37
C ASN A 68 -12.94 10.74 18.96
N PHE A 69 -11.80 10.63 19.65
CA PHE A 69 -11.36 9.38 20.27
C PHE A 69 -11.29 9.49 21.79
N ASP A 70 -12.14 8.72 22.46
CA ASP A 70 -12.18 8.57 23.91
C ASP A 70 -11.56 7.21 24.29
N PHE A 71 -10.53 7.22 25.14
CA PHE A 71 -9.84 6.03 25.68
C PHE A 71 -10.13 5.82 27.17
#